data_AF-A0A2E8Y3M1-F1
#
_entry.id   AF-A0A2E8Y3M1-F1
#
_cell.length_a   1.000
_cell.length_b   1.000
_cell.length_c   1.000
_cell.angle_alpha   90.00
_cell.angle_beta   90.00
_cell.angle_gamma   90.00
#
_symmetry.space_group_name_H-M   'P 1'
#
loop_
_entity.id
_entity.type
_entity.pdbx_description
1 polymer ?
#
loop_
_entity_poly.entity_id
_entity_poly.type
_entity_poly.pdbx_seq_one_letter_code
_entity_poly.pdbx_strand_id
1 'polypeptide(L)'
;FDRLCKPKFDKGAFHKLEQTLELLPSLDTRTVCRHTLIKNESLGFHDDYARLDNIADPDFIEAKGYVFVGHSRNNLSIDNMPSHADVMEFSQTLAPLVGREVLSERRESRVALIGREMIPVTLPEKTRELPGDLGIAKPQNFSLPQA
;
A
#
# COMPACT_ATOMS: atom_id res chain seq x y z
N PHE A 1 -1.46 -5.73 -15.13
CA PHE A 1 -0.44 -4.69 -14.88
C PHE A 1 -0.52 -3.54 -15.91
N ASP A 2 -0.20 -3.75 -17.19
CA ASP A 2 -0.08 -2.66 -18.19
C ASP A 2 -1.32 -1.77 -18.34
N ARG A 3 -2.51 -2.38 -18.42
CA ARG A 3 -3.76 -1.63 -18.56
C ARG A 3 -4.04 -0.71 -17.36
N LEU A 4 -3.75 -1.19 -16.16
CA LEU A 4 -4.10 -0.53 -14.90
C LEU A 4 -3.02 0.48 -14.48
N CYS A 5 -1.75 0.07 -14.50
CA CYS A 5 -0.62 0.88 -14.07
C CYS A 5 -0.09 1.82 -15.16
N LYS A 6 -0.41 1.56 -16.43
CA LYS A 6 0.00 2.36 -17.61
C LYS A 6 1.47 2.80 -17.53
N PRO A 7 2.43 1.85 -17.43
CA PRO A 7 3.84 2.18 -17.32
C PRO A 7 4.29 3.05 -18.50
N LYS A 8 4.97 4.17 -18.22
CA LYS A 8 5.33 5.16 -19.24
C LYS A 8 6.55 4.78 -20.09
N PHE A 9 7.41 3.90 -19.58
CA PHE A 9 8.68 3.56 -20.20
C PHE A 9 8.90 2.05 -20.17
N ASP A 10 9.40 1.51 -21.30
CA ASP A 10 9.90 0.14 -21.44
C ASP A 10 8.85 -0.99 -21.30
N LYS A 11 8.92 -2.00 -22.18
CA LYS A 11 8.08 -3.21 -22.08
C LYS A 11 8.51 -4.12 -20.92
N GLY A 12 9.69 -3.89 -20.34
CA GLY A 12 10.24 -4.66 -19.20
C GLY A 12 9.84 -4.14 -17.81
N ALA A 13 8.85 -3.24 -17.69
CA ALA A 13 8.49 -2.63 -16.40
C ALA A 13 8.09 -3.66 -15.32
N PHE A 14 7.35 -4.71 -15.70
CA PHE A 14 6.97 -5.78 -14.76
C PHE A 14 8.16 -6.63 -14.34
N HIS A 15 9.08 -6.95 -15.26
CA HIS A 15 10.31 -7.66 -14.92
C HIS A 15 11.17 -6.88 -13.90
N LYS A 16 11.28 -5.55 -14.07
CA LYS A 16 11.99 -4.70 -13.10
C LYS A 16 11.30 -4.65 -11.73
N LEU A 17 9.97 -4.73 -11.70
CA LEU A 17 9.23 -4.89 -10.44
C LEU A 17 9.65 -6.19 -9.75
N GLU A 18 9.68 -7.32 -10.46
CA GLU A 18 10.12 -8.61 -9.89
C GLU A 18 11.55 -8.55 -9.38
N GLN A 19 12.48 -7.95 -10.14
CA GLN A 19 13.86 -7.71 -9.67
C GLN A 19 13.92 -6.83 -8.41
N THR A 20 12.98 -5.88 -8.24
CA THR A 20 12.90 -5.08 -7.03
C THR A 20 12.40 -5.92 -5.86
N LEU A 21 11.41 -6.78 -6.08
CA LEU A 21 10.89 -7.70 -5.06
C LEU A 21 11.98 -8.65 -4.55
N GLU A 22 12.82 -9.18 -5.45
CA GLU A 22 13.96 -10.05 -5.09
C GLU A 22 14.97 -9.38 -4.14
N LEU A 23 15.02 -8.04 -4.09
CA LEU A 23 15.91 -7.31 -3.20
C LEU A 23 15.34 -7.13 -1.79
N LEU A 24 14.02 -7.19 -1.61
CA LEU A 24 13.37 -6.90 -0.31
C LEU A 24 13.91 -7.76 0.84
N PRO A 25 14.10 -9.08 0.69
CA PRO A 25 14.62 -9.93 1.77
C PRO A 25 16.04 -9.55 2.23
N SER A 26 16.80 -8.82 1.41
CA SER A 26 18.17 -8.38 1.73
C SER A 26 18.25 -7.10 2.55
N LEU A 27 17.13 -6.40 2.74
CA LEU A 27 17.10 -5.09 3.38
C LEU A 27 17.09 -5.23 4.91
N ASP A 28 17.99 -4.53 5.60
CA ASP A 28 18.03 -4.45 7.06
C ASP A 28 17.04 -3.39 7.59
N THR A 29 15.77 -3.55 7.22
CA THR A 29 14.68 -2.67 7.67
C THR A 29 13.36 -3.39 7.57
N ARG A 30 12.34 -2.84 8.23
CA ARG A 30 10.98 -3.36 8.11
C ARG A 30 10.44 -3.15 6.70
N THR A 31 9.95 -4.22 6.10
CA THR A 31 9.44 -4.25 4.72
C THR A 31 7.93 -4.47 4.69
N VAL A 32 7.25 -3.82 3.75
CA VAL A 32 5.80 -3.93 3.57
C VAL A 32 5.45 -3.98 2.08
N CYS A 33 4.69 -4.99 1.69
CA CYS A 33 4.04 -5.03 0.38
C CYS A 33 2.58 -4.57 0.52
N ARG A 34 2.23 -3.43 -0.09
CA ARG A 34 0.87 -2.90 -0.03
C ARG A 34 0.12 -3.12 -1.33
N HIS A 35 -0.97 -3.85 -1.25
CA HIS A 35 -1.87 -4.16 -2.36
C HIS A 35 -3.05 -3.20 -2.34
N THR A 36 -3.21 -2.42 -3.41
CA THR A 36 -4.43 -1.62 -3.61
C THR A 36 -5.42 -2.44 -4.42
N LEU A 37 -6.40 -3.01 -3.74
CA LEU A 37 -7.41 -3.90 -4.29
C LEU A 37 -8.52 -3.10 -4.95
N ILE A 38 -8.77 -3.37 -6.23
CA ILE A 38 -9.77 -2.69 -7.04
C ILE A 38 -10.73 -3.76 -7.55
N LYS A 39 -12.02 -3.56 -7.31
CA LYS A 39 -13.07 -4.49 -7.74
C LYS A 39 -13.13 -4.53 -9.28
N ASN A 40 -13.31 -5.74 -9.81
CA ASN A 40 -13.30 -6.07 -11.26
C ASN A 40 -11.94 -5.84 -11.96
N GLU A 41 -10.86 -5.66 -11.19
CA GLU A 41 -9.56 -5.24 -11.71
C GLU A 41 -8.41 -6.07 -11.13
N SER A 42 -8.14 -5.91 -9.82
CA SER A 42 -7.07 -6.63 -9.11
C SER A 42 -7.58 -7.55 -8.01
N LEU A 43 -8.82 -7.33 -7.53
CA LEU A 43 -9.42 -8.19 -6.53
C LEU A 43 -9.73 -9.58 -7.12
N GLY A 44 -9.26 -10.64 -6.45
CA GLY A 44 -9.47 -12.04 -6.85
C GLY A 44 -8.24 -12.75 -7.41
N PHE A 45 -7.17 -12.04 -7.76
CA PHE A 45 -5.92 -12.60 -8.30
C PHE A 45 -4.98 -13.16 -7.21
N HIS A 46 -5.52 -13.96 -6.28
CA HIS A 46 -4.79 -14.40 -5.08
C HIS A 46 -3.46 -15.09 -5.38
N ASP A 47 -3.41 -15.99 -6.36
CA ASP A 47 -2.20 -16.74 -6.71
C ASP A 47 -1.10 -15.84 -7.28
N ASP A 48 -1.47 -14.85 -8.10
CA ASP A 48 -0.51 -13.88 -8.65
C ASP A 48 0.08 -13.00 -7.55
N TYR A 49 -0.76 -12.55 -6.61
CA TYR A 49 -0.30 -11.82 -5.43
C TYR A 49 0.59 -12.68 -4.54
N ALA A 50 0.18 -13.91 -4.24
CA ALA A 50 0.96 -14.84 -3.43
C ALA A 50 2.33 -15.11 -4.05
N ARG A 51 2.41 -15.28 -5.37
CA ARG A 51 3.68 -15.46 -6.09
C ARG A 51 4.62 -14.27 -5.88
N LEU A 52 4.12 -13.04 -6.04
CA LEU A 52 4.92 -11.83 -5.86
C LEU A 52 5.33 -11.62 -4.39
N ASP A 53 4.41 -11.85 -3.45
CA ASP A 53 4.67 -11.71 -2.02
C ASP A 53 5.67 -12.75 -1.51
N ASN A 54 5.66 -13.97 -2.08
CA ASN A 54 6.63 -15.01 -1.76
C ASN A 54 8.04 -14.70 -2.31
N ILE A 55 8.16 -13.94 -3.41
CA ILE A 55 9.46 -13.42 -3.88
C ILE A 55 9.97 -12.34 -2.92
N ALA A 56 9.07 -11.44 -2.53
CA ALA A 56 9.39 -10.28 -1.71
C ALA A 56 9.67 -10.61 -0.24
N ASP A 57 9.05 -11.67 0.27
CA ASP A 57 9.03 -12.10 1.68
C ASP A 57 8.98 -10.94 2.71
N PRO A 58 8.02 -10.00 2.61
CA PRO A 58 8.03 -8.79 3.44
C PRO A 58 7.69 -9.10 4.90
N ASP A 59 7.96 -8.20 5.85
CA ASP A 59 7.45 -8.38 7.23
C ASP A 59 5.91 -8.38 7.27
N PHE A 60 5.30 -7.46 6.51
CA PHE A 60 3.85 -7.29 6.44
C PHE A 60 3.33 -7.17 5.01
N ILE A 61 2.09 -7.60 4.82
CA ILE A 61 1.31 -7.33 3.61
C ILE A 61 0.09 -6.50 4.01
N GLU A 62 -0.12 -5.37 3.36
CA GLU A 62 -1.29 -4.52 3.55
C GLU A 62 -2.25 -4.71 2.38
N ALA A 63 -3.34 -5.44 2.61
CA ALA A 63 -4.43 -5.54 1.65
C ALA A 63 -5.40 -4.38 1.87
N LYS A 64 -5.37 -3.38 0.99
CA LYS A 64 -6.15 -2.14 1.12
C LYS A 64 -7.10 -1.96 -0.04
N GLY A 65 -8.38 -1.76 0.26
CA GLY A 65 -9.39 -1.41 -0.72
C GLY A 65 -9.12 -0.04 -1.36
N TYR A 66 -9.24 0.03 -2.68
CA TYR A 66 -9.31 1.28 -3.41
C TYR A 66 -10.45 2.15 -2.86
N VAL A 67 -10.22 3.46 -2.81
CA VAL A 67 -11.22 4.46 -2.41
C VAL A 67 -11.36 5.48 -3.54
N PHE A 68 -12.60 5.73 -3.96
CA PHE A 68 -12.91 6.63 -5.08
C PHE A 68 -12.76 8.11 -4.69
N VAL A 69 -11.52 8.61 -4.68
CA VAL A 69 -11.17 9.99 -4.31
C VAL A 69 -10.10 10.59 -5.24
N GLY A 70 -10.03 11.92 -5.29
CA GLY A 70 -9.00 12.67 -6.02
C GLY A 70 -8.96 12.36 -7.53
N HIS A 71 -7.75 12.31 -8.10
CA HIS A 71 -7.53 12.08 -9.53
C HIS A 71 -7.95 10.69 -10.03
N SER A 72 -8.14 9.72 -9.12
CA SER A 72 -8.58 8.38 -9.50
C SER A 72 -9.98 8.36 -10.14
N ARG A 73 -10.78 9.39 -9.87
CA ARG A 73 -12.15 9.54 -10.39
C ARG A 73 -12.22 9.69 -11.90
N ASN A 74 -11.09 10.00 -12.56
CA ASN A 74 -10.99 10.09 -14.01
C ASN A 74 -10.70 8.75 -14.69
N ASN A 75 -10.33 7.72 -13.91
CA ASN A 75 -9.85 6.43 -14.45
C ASN A 75 -10.71 5.24 -14.03
N LEU A 76 -11.41 5.33 -12.90
CA LEU A 76 -12.24 4.28 -12.31
C LEU A 76 -13.58 4.85 -11.88
N SER A 77 -14.57 3.99 -11.60
CA SER A 77 -15.86 4.38 -11.04
C SER A 77 -15.96 4.04 -9.55
N ILE A 78 -17.04 4.48 -8.91
CA ILE A 78 -17.36 4.10 -7.53
C ILE A 78 -17.59 2.58 -7.38
N ASP A 79 -18.02 1.90 -8.45
CA ASP A 79 -18.29 0.45 -8.44
C ASP A 79 -17.01 -0.37 -8.37
N ASN A 80 -15.86 0.24 -8.72
CA ASN A 80 -14.54 -0.37 -8.54
C ASN A 80 -14.08 -0.35 -7.09
N MET A 81 -14.80 0.32 -6.18
CA MET A 81 -14.45 0.44 -4.77
C MET A 81 -14.90 -0.82 -4.01
N PRO A 82 -13.99 -1.70 -3.55
CA PRO A 82 -14.39 -2.91 -2.83
C PRO A 82 -14.98 -2.58 -1.46
N SER A 83 -15.87 -3.44 -0.97
CA SER A 83 -16.33 -3.37 0.41
C SER A 83 -15.22 -3.81 1.36
N HIS A 84 -15.35 -3.50 2.65
CA HIS A 84 -14.40 -4.02 3.64
C HIS A 84 -14.46 -5.56 3.74
N ALA A 85 -15.64 -6.16 3.57
CA ALA A 85 -15.80 -7.60 3.54
C ALA A 85 -15.04 -8.22 2.36
N ASP A 86 -15.10 -7.59 1.17
CA ASP A 86 -14.36 -8.04 -0.01
C ASP A 86 -12.84 -8.05 0.26
N VAL A 87 -12.33 -7.03 0.97
CA VAL A 87 -10.91 -6.95 1.37
C VAL A 87 -10.55 -8.05 2.36
N MET A 88 -11.43 -8.32 3.33
CA MET A 88 -11.19 -9.36 4.34
C MET A 88 -11.23 -10.76 3.74
N GLU A 89 -12.18 -11.05 2.86
CA GLU A 89 -12.26 -12.32 2.12
C GLU A 89 -11.00 -12.56 1.29
N PHE A 90 -10.56 -11.53 0.55
CA PHE A 90 -9.29 -11.60 -0.19
C PHE A 90 -8.11 -11.87 0.74
N SER A 91 -8.05 -11.18 1.88
CA SER A 91 -6.93 -11.29 2.83
C SER A 91 -6.88 -12.66 3.50
N GLN A 92 -8.03 -13.21 3.88
CA GLN A 92 -8.15 -14.55 4.47
C GLN A 92 -7.79 -15.65 3.48
N THR A 93 -7.99 -15.40 2.18
CA THR A 93 -7.60 -16.32 1.11
C THR A 93 -6.10 -16.23 0.79
N LEU A 94 -5.56 -15.01 0.73
CA LEU A 94 -4.15 -14.76 0.44
C LEU A 94 -3.22 -15.24 1.57
N ALA A 95 -3.56 -14.94 2.82
CA ALA A 95 -2.70 -15.20 3.98
C ALA A 95 -2.13 -16.63 4.06
N PRO A 96 -2.93 -17.71 3.92
CA PRO A 96 -2.39 -19.07 3.96
C PRO A 96 -1.47 -19.40 2.77
N LEU A 97 -1.67 -18.79 1.59
CA LEU A 97 -0.84 -19.02 0.40
C LEU A 97 0.60 -18.48 0.55
N VAL A 98 0.80 -17.57 1.50
CA VAL A 98 2.09 -16.95 1.81
C VAL A 98 2.59 -17.32 3.22
N GLY A 99 1.99 -18.33 3.85
CA GLY A 99 2.38 -18.83 5.18
C GLY A 99 2.23 -17.79 6.29
N ARG A 100 1.18 -16.97 6.24
CA ARG A 100 0.90 -15.86 7.17
C ARG A 100 -0.55 -15.90 7.64
N GLU A 101 -0.89 -14.99 8.55
CA GLU A 101 -2.24 -14.81 9.07
C GLU A 101 -2.69 -13.35 8.97
N VAL A 102 -4.00 -13.12 9.02
CA VAL A 102 -4.55 -11.76 9.15
C VAL A 102 -4.42 -11.34 10.61
N LEU A 103 -3.54 -10.37 10.88
CA LEU A 103 -3.19 -9.93 12.23
C LEU A 103 -4.10 -8.82 12.75
N SER A 104 -4.63 -7.98 11.86
CA SER A 104 -5.46 -6.83 12.23
C SER A 104 -6.26 -6.30 11.04
N GLU A 105 -7.27 -5.50 11.32
CA GLU A 105 -8.08 -4.82 10.32
C GLU A 105 -8.54 -3.43 10.79
N ARG A 106 -8.86 -2.57 9.81
CA ARG A 106 -9.51 -1.28 10.03
C ARG A 106 -10.57 -1.04 8.95
N ARG A 107 -11.84 -1.12 9.36
CA ARG A 107 -13.03 -0.99 8.50
C ARG A 107 -13.12 0.35 7.79
N GLU A 108 -12.84 1.43 8.50
CA GLU A 108 -12.91 2.81 8.00
C GLU A 108 -11.93 3.03 6.84
N SER A 109 -10.78 2.37 6.92
CA SER A 109 -9.73 2.42 5.89
C SER A 109 -9.80 1.25 4.89
N ARG A 110 -10.75 0.33 5.06
CA ARG A 110 -10.91 -0.90 4.27
C ARG A 110 -9.58 -1.62 4.07
N VAL A 111 -8.89 -1.87 5.16
CA VAL A 111 -7.54 -2.46 5.13
C VAL A 111 -7.44 -3.63 6.10
N ALA A 112 -6.72 -4.65 5.67
CA ALA A 112 -6.27 -5.77 6.49
C ALA A 112 -4.74 -5.78 6.52
N LEU A 113 -4.20 -6.15 7.68
CA LEU A 113 -2.78 -6.38 7.90
C LEU A 113 -2.54 -7.88 7.97
N ILE A 114 -1.67 -8.38 7.10
CA ILE A 114 -1.28 -9.79 7.03
C ILE A 114 0.19 -9.89 7.43
N GLY A 115 0.54 -10.87 8.24
CA GLY A 115 1.92 -11.08 8.72
C GLY A 115 2.07 -12.37 9.51
N ARG A 116 3.28 -12.64 9.99
CA ARG A 116 3.57 -13.79 10.86
C ARG A 116 3.24 -13.48 12.32
N GLU A 117 3.58 -12.27 12.74
CA GLU A 117 3.34 -11.77 14.10
C GLU A 117 3.29 -10.25 14.11
N MET A 118 2.73 -9.68 15.18
CA MET A 118 2.75 -8.24 15.39
C MET A 118 4.11 -7.82 15.96
N ILE A 119 4.99 -7.29 15.10
CA ILE A 119 6.28 -6.75 15.51
C ILE A 119 6.07 -5.29 15.98
N PRO A 120 6.30 -4.94 17.26
CA PRO A 120 6.21 -3.56 17.73
C PRO A 120 7.31 -2.69 17.12
N VAL A 121 7.02 -1.40 16.92
CA VAL A 121 8.02 -0.42 16.48
C VAL A 121 8.70 0.16 17.72
N THR A 122 10.01 -0.03 17.83
CA THR A 122 10.81 0.66 18.82
C THR A 122 11.10 2.07 18.33
N LEU A 123 10.49 3.06 18.97
CA LEU A 123 10.80 4.46 18.68
C LEU A 123 12.20 4.79 19.19
N PRO A 124 13.02 5.53 18.42
CA PRO A 124 14.31 5.99 18.91
C PRO A 124 14.13 6.95 20.08
N GLU A 125 15.13 7.03 20.95
CA GLU A 125 15.15 8.05 21.99
C GLU A 125 15.09 9.45 21.36
N LYS A 126 14.23 10.29 21.92
CA LYS A 126 14.05 11.66 21.46
C LYS A 126 15.35 12.45 21.71
N THR A 127 16.07 12.79 20.64
CA THR A 127 17.35 13.54 20.73
C THR A 127 17.17 15.06 20.71
N ARG A 128 15.98 15.56 20.36
CA ARG A 128 15.68 17.00 20.31
C ARG A 128 14.20 17.28 20.57
N GLU A 129 13.92 18.45 21.12
CA GLU A 129 12.59 19.03 21.14
C GLU A 129 12.29 19.67 19.78
N LEU A 130 11.17 19.28 19.15
CA LEU A 130 10.66 19.98 17.99
C LEU A 130 9.76 21.13 18.47
N PRO A 131 9.76 22.30 17.81
CA PRO A 131 8.79 23.35 18.09
C PRO A 131 7.37 22.81 17.95
N GLY A 132 6.42 23.28 18.77
CA GLY A 132 5.04 22.80 18.75
C GLY A 132 4.32 23.04 17.41
N ASP A 133 4.80 24.00 16.62
CA ASP A 133 4.32 24.28 15.26
C ASP A 133 5.09 23.52 14.17
N LEU A 134 6.03 22.63 14.53
CA LEU A 134 6.90 21.89 13.62
C LEU A 134 7.67 22.78 12.62
N GLY A 135 7.84 24.07 12.93
CA GLY A 135 8.44 25.04 12.00
C GLY A 135 7.52 25.40 10.83
N ILE A 136 6.20 25.26 10.97
CA ILE A 136 5.23 25.76 9.99
C ILE A 136 5.47 27.26 9.78
N ALA A 137 5.81 27.64 8.55
CA ALA A 137 5.98 29.03 8.18
C ALA A 137 4.68 29.80 8.45
N LYS A 138 4.80 30.96 9.09
CA LYS A 138 3.65 31.85 9.32
C LYS A 138 3.02 32.23 7.98
N PRO A 139 1.67 32.35 7.89
CA PRO A 139 1.01 32.82 6.69
C PRO A 139 1.64 34.14 6.22
N GLN A 140 2.10 34.17 4.96
CA GLN A 140 2.64 35.37 4.36
C GLN A 140 1.50 36.12 3.67
N ASN A 141 1.18 37.33 4.13
CA ASN A 141 0.24 38.21 3.47
C ASN A 141 0.94 38.88 2.28
N PHE A 142 1.01 38.18 1.15
CA PHE A 142 1.46 38.78 -0.10
C PHE A 142 0.33 39.60 -0.70
N SER A 143 0.50 40.93 -0.73
CA SER A 143 -0.27 41.78 -1.63
C SER A 143 0.33 41.63 -3.04
N LEU A 144 -0.33 40.87 -3.91
CA LEU A 144 0.01 40.88 -5.32
C LEU A 144 -0.26 42.29 -5.88
N PRO A 145 0.64 42.87 -6.70
CA PRO A 145 0.33 44.11 -7.39
C PRO A 145 -0.91 43.91 -8.26
N GLN A 146 -1.90 44.79 -8.10
CA GLN A 146 -3.07 44.81 -8.96
C GLN A 146 -2.63 45.26 -10.35
N ALA A 147 -3.01 44.48 -11.37
CA ALA A 147 -2.75 44.76 -12.78
C ALA A 147 -3.58 45.94 -13.28
#